data_AF-A0A2U1TXB7-F1
#
_entry.id   AF-A0A2U1TXB7-F1
#
_cell.length_a   1.000
_cell.length_b   1.000
_cell.length_c   1.000
_cell.angle_alpha   90.00
_cell.angle_beta   90.00
_cell.angle_gamma   90.00
#
_symmetry.space_group_name_H-M   'P 1'
#
loop_
_entity.id
_entity.type
_entity.pdbx_description
1 polymer ?
#
loop_
_entity_poly.entity_id
_entity_poly.type
_entity_poly.pdbx_seq_one_letter_code
_entity_poly.pdbx_strand_id
1 'polypeptide(L)'
;MQITDFYVNSYQEMHPDIDGCPLHDPLAVAVCEDPGYLSLESLYAHIELHGEWSRGQVIPDRRPVSRHLFNAHVAIDVDATRFQTTFLAVMLNEATP
;
A
#
# COMPACT_ATOMS: atom_id res chain seq x y z
N MET A 1 8.64 -16.13 13.07
CA MET A 1 9.88 -15.32 13.22
C MET A 1 9.53 -14.27 14.24
N GLN A 2 10.30 -14.04 15.31
CA GLN A 2 9.78 -13.31 16.49
C GLN A 2 9.06 -11.97 16.17
N ILE A 3 9.55 -11.21 15.19
CA ILE A 3 8.92 -9.96 14.74
C ILE A 3 7.60 -10.15 13.98
N THR A 4 7.50 -11.18 13.10
CA THR A 4 6.27 -11.46 12.35
C THR A 4 5.17 -11.92 13.29
N ASP A 5 5.54 -12.73 14.29
CA ASP A 5 4.60 -13.30 15.25
C ASP A 5 4.03 -12.17 16.13
N PHE A 6 4.88 -11.24 16.58
CA PHE A 6 4.46 -10.03 17.27
C PHE A 6 3.49 -9.18 16.43
N TYR A 7 3.86 -8.90 15.18
CA TYR A 7 3.08 -8.02 14.29
C TYR A 7 1.71 -8.61 13.94
N VAL A 8 1.64 -9.91 13.63
CA VAL A 8 0.37 -10.61 13.35
C VAL A 8 -0.54 -10.59 14.58
N ASN A 9 -0.02 -10.91 15.76
CA ASN A 9 -0.82 -10.91 16.99
C ASN A 9 -1.37 -9.52 17.33
N SER A 10 -0.56 -8.46 17.17
CA SER A 10 -1.03 -7.08 17.36
C SER A 10 -2.16 -6.71 16.41
N TYR A 11 -2.08 -7.12 15.14
CA TYR A 11 -3.15 -6.86 14.16
C TYR A 11 -4.44 -7.63 14.49
N GLN A 12 -4.34 -8.88 14.94
CA GLN A 12 -5.50 -9.66 15.37
C GLN A 12 -6.23 -9.01 16.58
N GLU A 13 -5.49 -8.40 17.50
CA GLU A 13 -6.08 -7.68 18.64
C GLU A 13 -6.76 -6.36 18.22
N MET A 14 -6.12 -5.59 17.34
CA MET A 14 -6.62 -4.27 16.92
C MET A 14 -7.71 -4.34 15.84
N HIS A 15 -7.62 -5.35 14.97
CA HIS A 15 -8.43 -5.51 13.77
C HIS A 15 -8.86 -6.98 13.59
N PRO A 16 -9.70 -7.52 14.49
CA PRO A 16 -10.06 -8.93 14.50
C PRO A 16 -10.80 -9.40 13.24
N ASP A 17 -11.35 -8.46 12.46
CA ASP A 17 -12.07 -8.74 11.22
C ASP A 17 -11.15 -8.95 9.99
N ILE A 18 -9.84 -8.73 10.15
CA ILE A 18 -8.86 -8.88 9.06
C ILE A 18 -8.06 -10.16 9.30
N ASP A 19 -7.96 -11.00 8.27
CA ASP A 19 -7.12 -12.20 8.30
C ASP A 19 -5.65 -11.83 8.04
N GLY A 20 -4.80 -12.11 9.02
CA GLY A 20 -3.36 -11.86 8.96
C GLY A 20 -2.95 -10.42 9.23
N CYS A 21 -1.93 -9.95 8.52
CA CYS A 21 -1.38 -8.60 8.68
C CYS A 21 -1.00 -8.01 7.31
N PRO A 22 -1.18 -6.70 7.11
CA PRO A 22 -0.82 -6.05 5.86
C PRO A 22 0.69 -5.83 5.74
N LEU A 23 1.23 -6.04 4.54
CA LEU A 23 2.63 -5.82 4.18
C LEU A 23 2.79 -4.49 3.42
N HIS A 24 2.65 -3.38 4.13
CA HIS A 24 2.68 -2.04 3.53
C HIS A 24 4.05 -1.69 2.91
N ASP A 25 5.09 -1.64 3.75
CA ASP A 25 6.42 -1.18 3.32
C ASP A 25 7.11 -2.13 2.34
N PRO A 26 7.01 -3.47 2.50
CA PRO A 26 7.60 -4.38 1.51
C PRO A 26 6.99 -4.24 0.11
N LEU A 27 5.70 -3.90 0.01
CA LEU A 27 5.06 -3.62 -1.28
C LEU A 27 5.63 -2.35 -1.93
N ALA A 28 5.90 -1.30 -1.15
CA ALA A 28 6.53 -0.08 -1.66
C ALA A 28 7.92 -0.35 -2.25
N VAL A 29 8.69 -1.25 -1.65
CA VAL A 29 9.99 -1.70 -2.19
C VAL A 29 9.81 -2.50 -3.47
N ALA A 30 8.91 -3.48 -3.48
CA ALA A 30 8.66 -4.32 -4.66
C ALA A 30 8.22 -3.51 -5.88
N VAL A 31 7.46 -2.42 -5.68
CA VAL A 31 7.01 -1.51 -6.74
C VAL A 31 8.15 -0.70 -7.36
N CYS A 32 9.23 -0.46 -6.62
CA CYS A 32 10.43 0.17 -7.19
C CYS A 32 11.12 -0.73 -8.21
N GLU A 33 11.02 -2.06 -8.03
CA GLU A 33 11.55 -3.07 -8.96
C GLU A 33 10.57 -3.34 -10.11
N ASP A 34 9.28 -3.54 -9.81
CA ASP A 34 8.22 -3.75 -10.81
C ASP A 34 6.94 -2.98 -10.46
N PRO A 35 6.67 -1.84 -11.13
CA PRO A 35 5.41 -1.11 -10.96
C PRO A 35 4.16 -1.93 -11.33
N GLY A 36 4.31 -3.03 -12.08
CA GLY A 36 3.23 -3.93 -12.50
C GLY A 36 2.53 -4.68 -11.36
N TYR A 37 3.03 -4.59 -10.12
CA TYR A 37 2.28 -5.04 -8.95
C TYR A 37 1.03 -4.21 -8.64
N LEU A 38 0.97 -2.96 -9.14
CA LEU A 38 -0.09 -2.01 -8.78
C LEU A 38 -0.92 -1.57 -9.98
N SER A 39 -2.21 -1.32 -9.73
CA SER A 39 -2.99 -0.42 -10.56
C SER A 39 -2.85 1.00 -10.03
N LEU A 40 -2.40 1.92 -10.88
CA LEU A 40 -2.11 3.31 -10.51
C LEU A 40 -3.06 4.28 -11.24
N GLU A 41 -3.60 5.26 -10.51
CA GLU A 41 -4.25 6.44 -11.09
C GLU A 41 -3.30 7.65 -11.01
N SER A 42 -3.15 8.38 -12.11
CA SER A 42 -2.44 9.67 -12.09
C SER A 42 -3.39 10.76 -11.61
N LEU A 43 -3.14 11.27 -10.41
CA LEU A 43 -4.05 12.21 -9.74
C LEU A 43 -3.29 13.43 -9.23
N TYR A 44 -4.03 14.51 -9.02
CA TYR A 44 -3.59 15.55 -8.10
C TYR A 44 -3.93 15.09 -6.68
N ALA A 45 -2.92 14.97 -5.82
CA ALA A 45 -3.07 14.66 -4.41
C ALA A 45 -2.66 15.87 -3.57
N HIS A 46 -3.52 16.28 -2.66
CA HIS A 46 -3.27 17.36 -1.71
C HIS A 46 -3.13 16.83 -0.28
N ILE A 47 -2.31 17.46 0.54
CA ILE A 47 -2.22 17.17 1.97
C ILE A 47 -2.99 18.23 2.74
N GLU A 48 -4.03 17.84 3.46
CA GLU A 48 -4.81 18.76 4.29
C GLU A 48 -4.03 19.17 5.55
N LEU A 49 -3.92 20.47 5.81
CA LEU A 49 -3.03 21.01 6.86
C LEU A 49 -3.76 21.67 8.02
N HIS A 50 -5.05 21.99 7.87
CA HIS A 50 -5.76 22.94 8.74
C HIS A 50 -7.05 22.41 9.34
N GLY A 51 -7.69 21.41 8.71
CA GLY A 51 -8.94 20.83 9.20
C GLY A 51 -8.82 20.23 10.60
N GLU A 52 -9.81 20.49 11.47
CA GLU A 52 -9.87 19.93 12.83
C GLU A 52 -9.84 18.39 12.83
N TRP A 53 -10.53 17.78 11.87
CA TRP A 53 -10.74 16.32 11.79
C TRP A 53 -9.91 15.63 10.70
N SER A 54 -9.38 16.37 9.74
CA SER A 54 -8.79 15.84 8.50
C SER A 54 -7.33 16.22 8.28
N ARG A 55 -6.71 16.92 9.24
CA ARG A 55 -5.28 17.27 9.16
C ARG A 55 -4.43 16.01 8.97
N GLY A 56 -3.55 16.05 7.97
CA GLY A 56 -2.67 14.93 7.59
C GLY A 56 -3.27 13.99 6.55
N GLN A 57 -4.55 14.15 6.19
CA GLN A 57 -5.16 13.34 5.14
C GLN A 57 -4.57 13.68 3.77
N VAL A 58 -4.26 12.64 2.99
CA VAL A 58 -4.02 12.74 1.54
C VAL A 58 -5.38 12.77 0.84
N ILE A 59 -5.67 13.85 0.13
CA ILE A 59 -6.91 14.05 -0.62
C ILE A 59 -6.62 13.89 -2.11
N PRO A 60 -6.91 12.73 -2.72
CA PRO A 60 -6.81 12.53 -4.15
C PRO A 60 -7.99 13.15 -4.89
N ASP A 61 -7.72 13.98 -5.90
CA ASP A 61 -8.76 14.59 -6.74
C ASP A 61 -9.24 13.62 -7.84
N ARG A 62 -10.27 12.83 -7.52
CA ARG A 62 -10.92 11.89 -8.45
C ARG A 62 -12.17 12.47 -9.15
N ARG A 63 -12.35 13.80 -9.15
CA ARG A 63 -13.51 14.43 -9.81
C ARG A 63 -13.38 14.30 -11.34
N PRO A 64 -14.49 14.22 -12.10
CA PRO A 64 -14.45 14.05 -13.56
C PRO A 64 -13.71 15.17 -14.31
N VAL A 65 -13.67 16.38 -13.73
CA VAL A 65 -12.91 17.52 -14.25
C VAL A 65 -12.05 18.06 -13.11
N SER A 66 -10.76 17.72 -13.13
CA SER A 66 -9.77 18.35 -12.25
C SER A 66 -9.27 19.65 -12.87
N ARG A 67 -9.00 20.65 -12.02
CA ARG A 67 -8.40 21.93 -12.42
C ARG A 67 -6.90 21.99 -12.14
N HIS A 68 -6.33 20.92 -11.59
CA HIS A 68 -4.93 20.83 -11.21
C HIS A 68 -4.20 19.85 -12.13
N LEU A 69 -2.90 20.09 -12.31
CA LEU A 69 -2.03 19.11 -12.95
C LEU A 69 -1.81 17.93 -11.99
N PHE A 70 -1.73 16.72 -12.55
CA PHE A 70 -1.40 15.53 -11.77
C PHE A 70 -0.01 15.67 -11.16
N ASN A 71 0.14 15.25 -9.90
CA ASN A 71 1.39 15.33 -9.15
C ASN A 71 1.80 14.01 -8.48
N ALA A 72 0.95 12.98 -8.55
CA ALA A 72 1.20 11.68 -7.95
C ALA A 72 0.58 10.55 -8.77
N HIS A 73 1.19 9.39 -8.70
CA HIS A 73 0.58 8.12 -9.07
C HIS A 73 0.09 7.45 -7.79
N VAL A 74 -1.24 7.32 -7.65
CA VAL A 74 -1.88 6.76 -6.47
C VAL A 74 -2.25 5.31 -6.75
N ALA A 75 -1.77 4.40 -5.89
CA ALA A 75 -2.15 2.99 -5.94
C ALA A 75 -3.61 2.80 -5.54
N ILE A 76 -4.40 2.19 -6.44
CA ILE A 76 -5.82 1.91 -6.22
C ILE A 76 -6.12 0.41 -6.09
N ASP A 77 -5.22 -0.45 -6.58
CA ASP A 77 -5.33 -1.90 -6.46
C ASP A 77 -3.94 -2.56 -6.55
N VAL A 78 -3.84 -3.82 -6.13
CA VAL A 78 -2.59 -4.61 -6.08
C VAL A 78 -2.83 -6.06 -6.53
N ASP A 79 -1.90 -6.60 -7.32
CA ASP A 79 -1.80 -8.05 -7.55
C ASP A 79 -1.21 -8.73 -6.30
N ALA A 80 -2.08 -8.90 -5.30
CA ALA A 80 -1.70 -9.40 -3.98
C ALA A 80 -1.09 -10.81 -4.05
N THR A 81 -1.64 -11.69 -4.89
CA THR A 81 -1.15 -13.07 -5.03
C THR A 81 0.26 -13.08 -5.57
N ARG A 82 0.51 -12.37 -6.68
CA ARG A 82 1.84 -12.30 -7.30
C ARG A 82 2.86 -11.67 -6.35
N PHE A 83 2.47 -10.59 -5.66
CA PHE A 83 3.33 -9.95 -4.67
C PHE A 83 3.68 -10.91 -3.52
N GLN A 84 2.69 -11.58 -2.92
CA GLN A 84 2.92 -12.49 -1.80
C GLN A 84 3.82 -13.67 -2.19
N THR A 85 3.59 -14.28 -3.35
CA THR A 85 4.46 -15.39 -3.83
C THR A 85 5.90 -14.91 -4.04
N THR A 86 6.08 -13.75 -4.67
CA THR A 86 7.44 -13.21 -4.90
C THR A 86 8.11 -12.84 -3.58
N PHE A 87 7.40 -12.15 -2.70
CA PHE A 87 7.92 -11.73 -1.40
C PHE A 87 8.37 -12.93 -0.56
N LEU A 88 7.55 -13.98 -0.47
CA LEU A 88 7.89 -15.19 0.27
C LEU A 88 9.10 -15.91 -0.35
N ALA A 89 9.16 -16.02 -1.69
CA ALA A 89 10.31 -16.61 -2.36
C ALA A 89 11.60 -15.86 -2.02
N VAL A 90 11.60 -14.52 -2.04
CA VAL A 90 12.76 -13.71 -1.66
C VAL A 90 13.13 -13.90 -0.19
N MET A 91 12.14 -13.87 0.72
CA MET A 91 12.38 -14.01 2.17
C MET A 91 12.91 -15.40 2.56
N LEU A 92 12.50 -16.44 1.82
CA LEU A 92 12.94 -17.82 2.02
C LEU A 92 14.19 -18.17 1.20
N ASN A 93 14.70 -17.23 0.39
CA ASN A 93 15.82 -17.43 -0.52
C ASN A 93 15.57 -18.58 -1.53
N GLU A 94 14.36 -18.62 -2.06
CA GLU A 94 13.91 -19.52 -3.13
C GLU A 94 13.97 -18.80 -4.49
N ALA A 95 13.87 -19.56 -5.58
CA ALA A 95 13.77 -18.96 -6.90
C ALA A 95 12.43 -18.20 -7.04
N THR A 96 12.49 -16.93 -7.45
CA THR A 96 11.28 -16.15 -7.76
C THR A 96 10.61 -16.70 -9.02
N PRO A 97 9.26 -16.81 -9.04
CA PRO A 97 8.50 -17.32 -10.18
C PRO A 97 8.57 -16.41 -11.42
#